data_AF-A0A8X6SWU7-F1
#
_entry.id   AF-A0A8X6SWU7-F1
#
_cell.length_a   1.000
_cell.length_b   1.000
_cell.length_c   1.000
_cell.angle_alpha   90.00
_cell.angle_beta   90.00
_cell.angle_gamma   90.00
#
_symmetry.space_group_name_H-M   'P 1'
#
loop_
_entity.id
_entity.type
_entity.pdbx_description
1 polymer ?
#
loop_
_entity_poly.entity_id
_entity_poly.type
_entity_poly.pdbx_seq_one_letter_code
_entity_poly.pdbx_strand_id
1 'polypeptide(L)'
;MVHSISEIVRQLGFVRSIVSRVYQEYICGGQKTGDRENCEGELASSNYQKLNDDASRIDSKQDVQRSLYSMGFGSRQPTRLSLLKARHRVARLAWARKYRDWIVDDWKRITWSDEIDSDYFTQMGG
;
A
#
# COMPACT_ATOMS: atom_id res chain seq x y z
N MET A 1 4.78 -3.94 24.10
CA MET A 1 4.11 -2.86 24.87
C MET A 1 3.32 -2.04 23.86
N VAL A 2 1.98 -2.05 23.90
CA VAL A 2 1.14 -1.39 22.88
C VAL A 2 0.74 -0.02 23.42
N HIS A 3 1.29 1.05 22.87
CA HIS A 3 0.94 2.41 23.28
C HIS A 3 -0.45 2.79 22.73
N SER A 4 -1.28 3.43 23.54
CA SER A 4 -2.57 3.98 23.09
C SER A 4 -2.35 5.10 22.08
N ILE A 5 -3.21 5.22 21.07
CA ILE A 5 -3.16 6.31 20.07
C ILE A 5 -3.13 7.69 20.74
N SER A 6 -3.83 7.85 21.87
CA SER A 6 -3.85 9.10 22.64
C SER A 6 -2.49 9.44 23.27
N GLU A 7 -1.71 8.42 23.64
CA GLU A 7 -0.36 8.56 24.21
C GLU A 7 0.61 9.08 23.14
N ILE A 8 0.55 8.49 21.95
CA ILE A 8 1.41 8.83 20.81
C ILE A 8 1.13 10.26 20.32
N VAL A 9 -0.15 10.66 20.29
CA VAL A 9 -0.55 12.03 19.95
C VAL A 9 -0.01 13.03 20.96
N ARG A 10 -0.03 12.72 22.26
CA ARG A 10 0.51 13.60 23.31
C ARG A 10 2.03 13.71 23.27
N GLN A 11 2.74 12.64 22.95
CA GLN A 11 4.21 12.63 22.90
C GLN A 11 4.78 13.30 21.66
N LEU A 12 4.15 13.08 20.50
CA LEU A 12 4.72 13.51 19.21
C LEU A 12 4.04 14.75 18.62
N GLY A 13 2.93 15.22 19.20
CA GLY A 13 2.22 16.42 18.76
C GLY A 13 1.54 16.32 17.39
N PHE A 14 1.52 15.14 16.77
CA PHE A 14 0.87 14.92 15.47
C PHE A 14 -0.66 14.82 15.61
N VAL A 15 -1.35 15.24 14.56
CA VAL A 15 -2.81 15.18 14.49
C VAL A 15 -3.29 13.73 14.62
N ARG A 16 -4.28 13.50 15.49
CA ARG A 16 -4.82 12.17 15.83
C ARG A 16 -5.25 11.36 14.60
N SER A 17 -5.74 12.01 13.54
CA SER A 17 -6.13 11.35 12.30
C SER A 17 -4.94 10.72 11.55
N ILE A 18 -3.79 11.40 11.56
CA ILE A 18 -2.53 10.91 10.95
C ILE A 18 -2.01 9.72 11.74
N VAL A 19 -1.93 9.85 13.07
CA VAL A 19 -1.47 8.77 13.96
C VAL A 19 -2.37 7.54 13.86
N SER A 20 -3.69 7.72 13.85
CA SER A 20 -4.65 6.62 13.69
C SER A 20 -4.45 5.88 12.36
N ARG A 21 -4.21 6.62 11.28
CA ARG A 21 -4.04 6.05 9.94
C ARG A 21 -2.74 5.23 9.83
N VAL A 22 -1.62 5.77 10.32
CA VAL A 22 -0.33 5.05 10.36
C VAL A 22 -0.40 3.83 11.29
N TYR A 23 -1.07 3.96 12.43
CA TYR A 23 -1.23 2.85 13.38
C TYR A 23 -2.10 1.71 12.81
N GLN A 24 -3.15 2.05 12.06
CA GLN A 24 -3.96 1.06 11.33
C GLN A 24 -3.16 0.37 10.22
N GLU A 25 -2.31 1.10 9.50
CA GLU A 25 -1.41 0.53 8.49
C GLU A 25 -0.38 -0.43 9.12
N TYR A 26 0.18 -0.07 10.27
CA TYR A 26 1.09 -0.93 11.03
C TYR A 26 0.43 -2.24 11.50
N ILE A 27 -0.78 -2.17 12.07
CA ILE A 27 -1.54 -3.36 12.50
C ILE A 27 -2.02 -4.18 11.30
N CYS A 28 -2.47 -3.53 10.21
CA CYS A 28 -2.92 -4.21 8.99
C CYS A 28 -1.77 -4.77 8.14
N GLY A 29 -0.53 -4.31 8.34
CA GLY A 29 0.67 -4.79 7.65
C GLY A 29 1.26 -6.08 8.23
N GLY A 30 0.72 -6.59 9.34
CA GLY A 30 1.30 -7.70 10.11
C GLY A 30 1.13 -9.12 9.53
N GLN A 31 0.39 -9.33 8.44
CA GLN A 31 0.32 -10.65 7.79
C GLN A 31 1.36 -10.75 6.66
N LYS A 32 2.59 -11.13 7.04
CA LYS A 32 3.55 -11.75 6.12
C LYS A 32 3.04 -13.16 5.81
N THR A 33 2.35 -13.34 4.68
CA THR A 33 2.25 -14.68 4.08
C THR A 33 3.62 -15.01 3.49
N GLY A 34 4.13 -16.19 3.84
CA GLY A 34 5.48 -16.65 3.57
C GLY A 34 5.91 -16.61 2.10
N ASP A 35 7.22 -16.74 1.96
CA ASP A 35 7.97 -17.00 0.73
C ASP A 35 8.13 -15.82 -0.23
N ARG A 36 8.55 -14.67 0.31
CA ARG A 36 9.37 -13.74 -0.48
C ARG A 36 10.56 -13.28 0.35
N GLU A 37 11.72 -13.50 -0.22
CA GLU A 37 13.03 -13.46 0.41
C GLU A 37 13.30 -12.15 1.14
N ASN A 38 13.94 -12.33 2.28
CA ASN A 38 14.34 -11.33 3.24
C ASN A 38 15.56 -10.56 2.70
N CYS A 39 15.35 -9.63 1.76
CA CYS A 39 16.42 -8.78 1.21
C CYS A 39 16.09 -7.27 1.24
N GLU A 40 14.83 -6.88 1.44
CA GLU A 40 14.42 -5.47 1.35
C GLU A 40 14.29 -4.77 2.71
N GLY A 41 14.10 -5.51 3.81
CA GLY A 41 13.86 -4.95 5.14
C GLY A 41 15.08 -4.32 5.82
N GLU A 42 16.28 -4.88 5.59
CA GLU A 42 17.53 -4.39 6.17
C GLU A 42 18.02 -3.12 5.46
N LEU A 43 17.92 -3.07 4.13
CA LEU A 43 18.22 -1.89 3.32
C LEU A 43 17.26 -0.72 3.63
N ALA A 44 15.97 -1.01 3.82
CA ALA A 44 15.00 0.00 4.20
C ALA A 44 15.34 0.62 5.56
N SER A 45 15.64 -0.20 6.58
CA SER A 45 15.98 0.26 7.93
C SER A 45 17.28 1.09 7.97
N SER A 46 18.30 0.66 7.22
CA SER A 46 19.55 1.41 7.06
C SER A 46 19.34 2.75 6.35
N ASN A 47 18.45 2.81 5.35
CA ASN A 47 18.13 4.04 4.62
C ASN A 47 17.34 5.04 5.50
N TYR A 48 16.47 4.56 6.39
CA TYR A 48 15.76 5.43 7.34
C TYR A 48 16.71 6.09 8.35
N GLN A 49 17.72 5.36 8.86
CA GLN A 49 18.74 5.93 9.75
C GLN A 49 19.54 7.03 9.03
N LYS A 50 19.98 6.76 7.80
CA LYS A 50 20.74 7.71 6.97
C LYS A 50 19.95 8.98 6.62
N LEU A 51 18.65 8.85 6.36
CA LEU A 51 17.75 9.98 6.16
C LEU A 51 17.63 10.87 7.40
N ASN A 52 17.67 10.28 8.59
CA ASN A 52 17.55 11.00 9.86
C ASN A 52 18.85 11.77 10.22
N ASP A 53 20.00 11.19 9.86
CA ASP A 53 21.32 11.85 9.98
C ASP A 53 21.45 13.02 9.00
N ASP A 54 21.00 12.84 7.75
CA ASP A 54 21.00 13.91 6.75
C ASP A 54 19.95 15.00 7.07
N ALA A 55 18.81 14.66 7.69
CA ALA A 55 17.70 15.60 7.98
C ALA A 55 18.11 16.81 8.84
N SER A 56 19.17 16.71 9.63
CA SER A 56 19.71 17.84 10.40
C SER A 56 20.52 18.85 9.56
N ARG A 57 20.78 18.54 8.28
CA ARG A 57 21.57 19.36 7.33
C ARG A 57 20.74 19.88 6.14
N ILE A 58 19.46 19.51 6.05
CA ILE A 58 18.63 19.75 4.86
C ILE A 58 17.66 20.91 5.10
N ASP A 59 18.07 22.12 4.69
CA ASP A 59 17.19 23.30 4.71
C ASP A 59 16.41 23.47 3.39
N SER A 60 16.80 22.78 2.31
CA SER A 60 16.20 22.95 0.98
C SER A 60 15.55 21.67 0.42
N LYS A 61 14.41 21.87 -0.25
CA LYS A 61 13.72 20.85 -1.06
C LYS A 61 14.63 20.17 -2.08
N GLN A 62 15.60 20.90 -2.66
CA GLN A 62 16.53 20.34 -3.64
C GLN A 62 17.50 19.34 -3.01
N ASP A 63 17.90 19.57 -1.76
CA ASP A 63 18.84 18.69 -1.06
C ASP A 63 18.14 17.41 -0.58
N VAL A 64 16.86 17.51 -0.16
CA VAL A 64 16.00 16.32 0.06
C VAL A 64 15.93 15.48 -1.22
N GLN A 65 15.68 16.11 -2.37
CA GLN A 65 15.50 15.40 -3.63
C GLN A 65 16.80 14.71 -4.10
N ARG A 66 17.96 15.37 -3.97
CA ARG A 66 19.27 14.78 -4.32
C ARG A 66 19.62 13.60 -3.43
N SER A 67 19.38 13.72 -2.12
CA SER A 67 19.64 12.64 -1.16
C SER A 67 18.76 11.42 -1.46
N LEU A 68 17.46 11.62 -1.72
CA LEU A 68 16.53 10.55 -2.12
C LEU A 68 16.97 9.84 -3.40
N TYR A 69 17.37 10.60 -4.44
CA TYR A 69 17.87 10.01 -5.68
C TYR A 69 19.19 9.25 -5.48
N SER A 70 20.11 9.76 -4.66
CA SER A 70 21.37 9.08 -4.33
C SER A 70 21.15 7.74 -3.60
N MET A 71 20.03 7.61 -2.90
CA MET A 71 19.61 6.36 -2.25
C MET A 71 18.77 5.45 -3.16
N GLY A 72 18.56 5.83 -4.42
CA GLY A 72 17.80 5.05 -5.40
C GLY A 72 16.27 5.24 -5.30
N PHE A 73 15.80 6.21 -4.53
CA PHE A 73 14.37 6.53 -4.46
C PHE A 73 13.97 7.47 -5.60
N GLY A 74 12.92 7.09 -6.33
CA GLY A 74 12.30 7.90 -7.37
C GLY A 74 10.85 8.21 -7.04
N SER A 75 10.35 9.33 -7.55
CA SER A 75 8.92 9.63 -7.49
C SER A 75 8.11 8.58 -8.26
N ARG A 76 7.01 8.11 -7.66
CA ARG A 76 6.03 7.25 -8.32
C ARG A 76 4.62 7.80 -8.06
N GLN A 77 3.79 7.79 -9.09
CA GLN A 77 2.38 8.13 -8.92
C GLN A 77 1.66 6.97 -8.20
N PRO A 78 0.91 7.25 -7.11
CA PRO A 78 0.06 6.24 -6.50
C PRO A 78 -0.97 5.74 -7.52
N THR A 79 -1.06 4.42 -7.70
CA THR A 79 -2.12 3.84 -8.52
C THR A 79 -3.46 4.18 -7.89
N ARG A 80 -4.36 4.81 -8.66
CA ARG A 80 -5.73 5.15 -8.21
C ARG A 80 -6.58 3.89 -8.12
N LEU A 81 -6.38 3.11 -7.07
CA LEU A 81 -7.22 1.97 -6.75
C LEU A 81 -8.34 2.43 -5.82
N SER A 82 -9.55 1.89 -6.03
CA SER A 82 -10.59 2.01 -5.02
C SER A 82 -10.11 1.30 -3.76
N LEU A 83 -10.14 2.03 -2.64
CA LEU A 83 -9.65 1.50 -1.37
C LEU A 83 -10.53 0.32 -0.93
N LEU A 84 -9.97 -0.89 -1.00
CA LEU A 84 -10.67 -2.10 -0.56
C LEU A 84 -10.80 -2.09 0.96
N LYS A 85 -12.04 -2.04 1.45
CA LYS A 85 -12.34 -2.24 2.87
C LYS A 85 -11.82 -3.61 3.33
N ALA A 86 -11.42 -3.73 4.59
CA ALA A 86 -10.87 -4.98 5.17
C ALA A 86 -11.74 -6.22 4.87
N ARG A 87 -13.07 -6.07 5.02
CA ARG A 87 -14.05 -7.12 4.68
C ARG A 87 -13.96 -7.60 3.22
N HIS A 88 -13.74 -6.68 2.27
CA HIS A 88 -13.62 -7.03 0.85
C HIS A 88 -12.29 -7.75 0.59
N ARG A 89 -11.20 -7.38 1.29
CA ARG A 89 -9.91 -8.06 1.18
C ARG A 89 -10.01 -9.51 1.64
N VAL A 90 -10.64 -9.75 2.79
CA VAL A 90 -10.86 -11.10 3.32
C VAL A 90 -11.74 -11.93 2.39
N ALA A 91 -12.86 -11.36 1.91
CA ALA A 91 -13.75 -12.06 0.98
C ALA A 91 -13.05 -12.42 -0.34
N ARG A 92 -12.29 -11.49 -0.92
CA ARG A 92 -11.51 -11.73 -2.15
C ARG A 92 -10.44 -12.80 -1.94
N LEU A 93 -9.75 -12.79 -0.80
CA LEU A 93 -8.74 -13.79 -0.48
C LEU A 93 -9.36 -15.18 -0.29
N ALA A 94 -10.49 -15.27 0.41
CA ALA A 94 -11.22 -16.52 0.59
C ALA A 94 -11.71 -17.07 -0.76
N TRP A 95 -12.22 -16.20 -1.64
CA TRP A 95 -12.63 -16.56 -2.99
C TRP A 95 -11.45 -17.07 -3.82
N ALA A 96 -10.33 -16.34 -3.85
CA ALA A 96 -9.14 -16.76 -4.60
C ALA A 96 -8.56 -18.09 -4.09
N ARG A 97 -8.64 -18.36 -2.78
CA ARG A 97 -8.22 -19.64 -2.20
C ARG A 97 -9.17 -20.78 -2.57
N LYS A 98 -10.47 -20.53 -2.59
CA LYS A 98 -11.50 -21.52 -2.94
C LYS A 98 -11.37 -21.98 -4.40
N TYR A 99 -10.97 -21.08 -5.28
CA TYR A 99 -10.87 -21.31 -6.72
C TYR A 99 -9.41 -21.35 -7.21
N ARG A 100 -8.46 -21.64 -6.32
CA ARG A 100 -7.02 -21.65 -6.64
C ARG A 100 -6.67 -22.69 -7.70
N ASP A 101 -7.25 -23.88 -7.55
CA ASP A 101 -6.87 -25.06 -8.35
C ASP A 101 -7.75 -25.24 -9.59
N TRP A 102 -8.50 -24.18 -9.96
CA TRP A 102 -9.40 -24.22 -11.10
C TRP A 102 -8.65 -24.19 -12.42
N ILE A 103 -9.00 -25.14 -13.30
CA ILE A 103 -8.45 -25.23 -14.64
C ILE A 103 -9.33 -24.47 -15.64
N VAL A 104 -8.82 -24.24 -16.85
CA VAL A 104 -9.48 -23.44 -17.90
C VAL A 104 -10.92 -23.91 -18.16
N ASP A 105 -11.19 -25.22 -18.08
CA ASP A 105 -12.53 -25.77 -18.30
C ASP A 105 -13.51 -25.48 -17.15
N ASP A 106 -13.04 -25.29 -15.92
CA ASP A 106 -13.89 -24.85 -14.80
C ASP A 106 -14.31 -23.39 -14.99
N TRP A 107 -13.41 -22.55 -15.50
CA TRP A 107 -13.69 -21.15 -15.82
C TRP A 107 -14.75 -20.99 -16.92
N LYS A 108 -14.77 -21.89 -17.92
CA LYS A 108 -15.78 -21.90 -19.00
C LYS A 108 -17.20 -22.19 -18.51
N ARG A 109 -17.34 -22.79 -17.31
CA ARG A 109 -18.65 -23.09 -16.72
C ARG A 109 -19.24 -21.91 -15.94
N ILE A 110 -18.47 -20.86 -15.70
CA ILE A 110 -18.98 -19.62 -15.10
C ILE A 110 -19.52 -18.73 -16.23
N THR A 111 -20.80 -18.36 -16.12
CA THR A 111 -21.39 -17.27 -16.90
C THR A 111 -21.19 -15.96 -16.14
N TRP A 112 -20.51 -15.00 -16.75
CA TRP A 112 -20.26 -13.68 -16.19
C TRP A 112 -21.36 -12.74 -16.67
N SER A 113 -21.97 -11.97 -15.77
CA SER A 113 -22.93 -10.91 -16.10
C SER A 113 -22.30 -9.55 -15.76
N ASP A 114 -21.29 -9.15 -16.53
CA ASP A 114 -20.79 -7.78 -16.48
C ASP A 114 -21.47 -6.97 -17.58
N GLU A 115 -22.59 -6.32 -17.22
CA GLU A 115 -23.13 -5.26 -18.06
C GLU A 115 -22.16 -4.08 -17.99
N ILE A 116 -21.34 -3.93 -19.02
CA ILE A 116 -20.63 -2.68 -19.28
C ILE A 116 -21.68 -1.71 -19.81
N ASP A 117 -21.87 -0.60 -19.12
CA ASP A 117 -22.80 0.45 -19.51
C ASP A 117 -22.52 0.88 -20.96
N SER A 118 -23.43 0.57 -21.87
CA SER A 118 -23.24 0.68 -23.33
C SER A 118 -23.09 2.12 -23.81
N ASP A 119 -23.27 3.10 -22.94
CA ASP A 119 -23.19 4.53 -23.26
C ASP A 119 -21.76 5.03 -23.55
N TYR A 120 -20.71 4.26 -23.21
CA TYR A 120 -19.33 4.66 -23.54
C TYR A 120 -18.93 4.39 -25.00
N PHE A 121 -19.66 3.57 -25.75
CA PHE A 121 -19.26 3.17 -27.11
C PHE A 121 -19.84 4.06 -28.22
N THR A 122 -20.95 4.76 -27.96
CA THR A 122 -21.65 5.58 -28.97
C THR A 122 -21.01 6.95 -29.20
N GLN A 123 -20.12 7.41 -28.30
CA GLN A 123 -19.58 8.78 -28.35
C GLN A 123 -18.25 8.94 -29.15
N MET A 124 -17.66 7.86 -29.65
CA MET A 124 -16.37 7.89 -30.38
C MET A 124 -16.47 7.46 -31.85
N GLY A 125 -17.67 7.23 -32.38
CA GLY A 125 -17.92 6.89 -33.78
C GLY A 125 -18.70 8.00 -34.48
N GLY A 126 -17.99 9.03 -34.95
CA GLY A 126 -18.45 10.05 -35.89
C GLY A 126 -17.55 10.09 -37.10
#